data_AF-A0A976L6C1-F1
#
_entry.id   AF-A0A976L6C1-F1
#
_cell.length_a   1.000
_cell.length_b   1.000
_cell.length_c   1.000
_cell.angle_alpha   90.00
_cell.angle_beta   90.00
_cell.angle_gamma   90.00
#
_symmetry.space_group_name_H-M   'P 1'
#
loop_
_entity.id
_entity.type
_entity.pdbx_description
1 polymer ?
#
loop_
_entity_poly.entity_id
_entity_poly.type
_entity_poly.pdbx_seq_one_letter_code
_entity_poly.pdbx_strand_id
1 'polypeptide(L)'
;MKSAPEEQERLITLQTLDTLLTQLAHKAKTLPVIAALEIVTISHNSTRDLVIAAETEKADIKHELTKSEVDVEQVVARIDKDEKRMASGTASPKELEQMQHELASLNKRRSELEEIELEVMVRVDGIDDRIKSLSAERDQ
;
A
#
# COMPACT_ATOMS: atom_id res chain seq x y z
N MET A 1 69.00 19.20 22.64
CA MET A 1 68.61 20.06 21.49
C MET A 1 67.77 21.19 22.05
N LYS A 2 68.21 22.44 21.99
CA LYS A 2 67.46 23.61 22.49
C LYS A 2 67.07 24.47 21.29
N SER A 3 65.79 24.47 20.95
CA SER A 3 65.18 25.36 19.94
C SER A 3 65.00 26.77 20.50
N ALA A 4 64.91 27.76 19.63
CA ALA A 4 64.71 29.16 20.04
C ALA A 4 63.35 29.35 20.73
N PRO A 5 63.20 30.29 21.68
CA PRO A 5 61.93 30.50 22.40
C PRO A 5 60.71 30.72 21.48
N GLU A 6 60.89 31.40 20.35
CA GLU A 6 59.84 31.62 19.35
C GLU A 6 59.40 30.31 18.65
N GLU A 7 60.34 29.39 18.40
CA GLU A 7 60.00 28.06 17.85
C GLU A 7 59.23 27.21 18.85
N GLN A 8 59.53 27.36 20.15
CA GLN A 8 58.80 26.70 21.23
C GLN A 8 57.35 27.22 21.32
N GLU A 9 57.15 28.54 21.21
CA GLU A 9 55.81 29.16 21.21
C GLU A 9 54.97 28.72 20.00
N ARG A 10 55.57 28.67 18.81
CA ARG A 10 54.92 28.14 17.60
C ARG A 10 54.51 26.68 17.76
N LEU A 11 55.37 25.85 18.37
CA LEU A 11 55.07 24.45 18.62
C LEU A 11 53.90 24.27 19.60
N ILE A 12 53.84 25.08 20.67
CA ILE A 12 52.72 25.08 21.62
C ILE A 12 51.41 25.50 20.91
N THR A 13 51.48 26.51 20.05
CA THR A 13 50.31 26.97 19.28
C THR A 13 49.80 25.87 18.34
N LEU A 14 50.69 25.19 17.62
CA LEU A 14 50.34 24.06 16.75
C LEU A 14 49.69 22.92 17.54
N GLN A 15 50.30 22.52 18.66
CA GLN A 15 49.74 21.48 19.54
C GLN A 15 48.34 21.85 20.05
N THR A 16 48.13 23.13 20.37
CA THR A 16 46.82 23.63 20.81
C THR A 16 45.78 23.48 19.70
N LEU A 17 46.12 23.86 18.47
CA LEU A 17 45.25 23.67 17.30
C LEU A 17 44.96 22.20 17.03
N ASP A 18 45.96 21.32 17.09
CA ASP A 18 45.79 19.87 16.91
C ASP A 18 44.86 19.26 17.96
N THR A 19 44.97 19.72 19.20
CA THR A 19 44.09 19.30 20.29
C THR A 19 42.65 19.74 20.03
N LEU A 20 42.45 20.99 19.61
CA LEU A 20 41.13 21.52 19.26
C LEU A 20 40.51 20.77 18.07
N LEU A 21 41.29 20.49 17.02
CA LEU A 21 40.84 19.69 15.87
C LEU A 21 40.40 18.29 16.30
N THR A 22 41.17 17.64 17.17
CA THR A 22 40.84 16.31 17.68
C THR A 22 39.55 16.32 18.50
N GLN A 23 39.37 17.33 19.37
CA GLN A 23 38.15 17.50 20.16
C GLN A 23 36.92 17.77 19.29
N LEU A 24 37.04 18.65 18.28
CA LEU A 24 35.97 18.94 17.35
C LEU A 24 35.60 17.71 16.50
N ALA A 25 36.60 16.96 16.02
CA ALA A 25 36.38 15.74 15.26
C ALA A 25 35.67 14.67 16.11
N HIS A 26 36.06 14.52 17.38
CA HIS A 26 35.37 13.61 18.29
C HIS A 26 33.92 14.06 18.53
N LYS A 27 33.72 15.33 18.87
CA LYS A 27 32.38 15.91 19.11
C LYS A 27 31.47 15.74 17.90
N ALA A 28 31.97 15.99 16.69
CA ALA A 28 31.22 15.79 15.46
C ALA A 28 30.78 14.33 15.27
N LYS A 29 31.63 13.36 15.61
CA LYS A 29 31.32 11.92 15.51
C LYS A 29 30.39 11.39 16.60
N THR A 30 30.35 12.04 17.77
CA THR A 30 29.58 11.58 18.94
C THR A 30 28.39 12.48 19.27
N LEU A 31 27.99 13.34 18.33
CA LEU A 31 26.80 14.17 18.47
C LEU A 31 25.59 13.26 18.79
N PRO A 32 24.87 13.48 19.91
CA PRO A 32 23.72 12.66 20.29
C PRO A 32 22.62 12.63 19.21
N VAL A 33 22.53 13.69 18.42
CA VAL A 33 21.60 13.83 17.30
C VAL A 33 21.82 12.76 16.22
N ILE A 34 23.04 12.22 16.07
CA ILE A 34 23.31 11.14 15.11
C ILE A 34 22.53 9.88 15.48
N ALA A 35 22.58 9.48 16.76
CA ALA A 35 21.83 8.32 17.25
C ALA A 35 20.31 8.54 17.16
N ALA A 36 19.85 9.75 17.51
CA ALA A 36 18.43 10.09 17.37
C ALA A 36 17.96 10.06 15.90
N LEU A 37 18.78 10.58 14.98
CA LEU A 37 18.51 10.56 13.55
C LEU A 37 18.45 9.12 13.01
N GLU A 38 19.36 8.25 13.43
CA GLU A 38 19.36 6.84 13.04
C GLU A 38 18.06 6.14 13.46
N ILE A 39 17.62 6.33 14.71
CA ILE A 39 16.37 5.75 15.22
C ILE A 39 15.16 6.23 14.40
N VAL A 40 15.03 7.53 14.17
CA VAL A 40 13.92 8.10 13.38
C VAL A 40 13.99 7.63 11.93
N THR A 41 15.18 7.56 11.34
CA THR A 41 15.38 7.08 9.97
C THR A 41 14.94 5.63 9.81
N ILE A 42 15.30 4.76 10.77
CA ILE A 42 14.87 3.35 10.78
C ILE A 42 13.35 3.27 10.89
N SER A 43 12.74 4.01 11.82
CA SER A 43 11.29 4.05 12.00
C SER A 43 10.57 4.49 10.73
N HIS A 44 10.99 5.62 10.15
CA HIS A 44 10.42 6.15 8.92
C HIS A 44 10.53 5.15 7.75
N ASN A 45 11.69 4.52 7.58
CA ASN A 45 11.88 3.51 6.53
C ASN A 45 10.99 2.28 6.75
N SER A 46 10.85 1.82 7.99
CA SER A 46 9.96 0.71 8.34
C SER A 46 8.50 1.04 8.00
N THR A 47 8.00 2.21 8.39
CA THR A 47 6.61 2.62 8.09
C THR A 47 6.40 2.82 6.59
N ARG A 48 7.40 3.38 5.89
CA ARG A 48 7.38 3.49 4.42
C ARG A 48 7.23 2.11 3.75
N ASP A 49 7.99 1.13 4.20
CA ASP A 49 7.94 -0.23 3.63
C ASP A 49 6.58 -0.89 3.91
N LEU A 50 5.96 -0.63 5.07
CA LEU A 50 4.60 -1.08 5.37
C LEU A 50 3.54 -0.42 4.48
N VAL A 51 3.68 0.87 4.16
CA VAL A 51 2.80 1.56 3.20
C VAL A 51 2.90 0.91 1.82
N ILE A 52 4.12 0.67 1.32
CA ILE A 52 4.34 0.02 0.01
C ILE A 52 3.72 -1.39 -0.02
N ALA A 53 3.87 -2.15 1.06
CA ALA A 53 3.24 -3.47 1.17
C ALA A 53 1.71 -3.41 1.14
N ALA A 54 1.10 -2.44 1.83
CA ALA A 54 -0.34 -2.22 1.82
C ALA A 54 -0.86 -1.75 0.44
N GLU A 55 -0.13 -0.88 -0.25
CA GLU A 55 -0.46 -0.45 -1.62
C GLU A 55 -0.39 -1.62 -2.61
N THR A 56 0.59 -2.51 -2.44
CA THR A 56 0.71 -3.74 -3.25
C THR A 56 -0.49 -4.67 -3.01
N GLU A 57 -0.84 -4.90 -1.74
CA GLU A 57 -2.02 -5.69 -1.36
C GLU A 57 -3.31 -5.08 -1.92
N LYS A 58 -3.45 -3.75 -1.91
CA LYS A 58 -4.58 -3.06 -2.55
C LYS A 58 -4.65 -3.33 -4.04
N ALA A 59 -3.52 -3.34 -4.75
CA ALA A 59 -3.50 -3.63 -6.19
C ALA A 59 -4.01 -5.05 -6.48
N ASP A 60 -3.64 -6.04 -5.66
CA ASP A 60 -4.11 -7.42 -5.77
C ASP A 60 -5.62 -7.52 -5.51
N ILE A 61 -6.13 -6.90 -4.44
CA ILE A 61 -7.57 -6.88 -4.12
C ILE A 61 -8.36 -6.17 -5.23
N LYS A 62 -7.80 -5.10 -5.82
CA LYS A 62 -8.45 -4.40 -6.92
C LYS A 62 -8.57 -5.28 -8.16
N HIS A 63 -7.60 -6.16 -8.40
CA HIS A 63 -7.69 -7.12 -9.49
C HIS A 63 -8.77 -8.18 -9.22
N GLU A 64 -8.90 -8.64 -7.97
CA GLU A 64 -9.99 -9.50 -7.52
C GLU A 64 -11.37 -8.82 -7.72
N LEU A 65 -11.49 -7.54 -7.39
CA LEU A 65 -12.72 -6.76 -7.57
C LEU A 65 -13.12 -6.71 -9.06
N THR A 66 -12.19 -6.33 -9.94
CA THR A 66 -12.46 -6.29 -11.39
C THR A 66 -12.88 -7.64 -11.94
N LYS A 67 -12.32 -8.74 -11.43
CA LYS A 67 -12.75 -10.08 -11.82
C LYS A 67 -14.18 -10.35 -11.36
N SER A 68 -14.53 -10.00 -10.13
CA SER A 68 -15.89 -10.16 -9.59
C SER A 68 -16.91 -9.34 -10.39
N GLU A 69 -16.59 -8.08 -10.70
CA GLU A 69 -17.43 -7.20 -11.54
C GLU A 69 -17.70 -7.82 -12.91
N VAL A 70 -16.66 -8.38 -13.55
CA VAL A 70 -16.80 -9.06 -14.85
C VAL A 70 -17.67 -10.32 -14.76
N ASP A 71 -17.52 -11.11 -13.70
CA ASP A 71 -18.33 -12.32 -13.48
C ASP A 71 -19.82 -11.95 -13.28
N VAL A 72 -20.11 -10.88 -12.53
CA VAL A 72 -21.48 -10.33 -12.37
C VAL A 72 -22.03 -9.84 -13.70
N GLU A 73 -21.26 -9.05 -14.44
CA GLU A 73 -21.68 -8.50 -15.74
C GLU A 73 -22.04 -9.60 -16.75
N GLN A 74 -21.27 -10.69 -16.79
CA GLN A 74 -21.55 -11.83 -17.66
C GLN A 74 -22.90 -12.48 -17.32
N VAL A 75 -23.23 -12.63 -16.03
CA VAL A 75 -24.50 -13.21 -15.59
C VAL A 75 -25.65 -12.25 -15.90
N VAL A 76 -25.49 -10.95 -15.64
CA VAL A 76 -26.50 -9.92 -15.96
C VAL A 76 -26.77 -9.88 -17.46
N ALA A 77 -25.73 -9.86 -18.30
CA ALA A 77 -25.87 -9.87 -19.75
C ALA A 77 -26.61 -11.13 -20.24
N ARG A 78 -26.39 -12.27 -19.58
CA ARG A 78 -27.12 -13.51 -19.90
C ARG A 78 -28.59 -13.43 -19.51
N ILE A 79 -28.89 -12.93 -18.31
CA ILE A 79 -30.26 -12.70 -17.83
C ILE A 79 -31.01 -11.80 -18.82
N ASP A 80 -30.42 -10.65 -19.17
CA ASP A 80 -31.02 -9.68 -20.10
C ASP A 80 -31.34 -10.30 -21.46
N LYS A 81 -30.45 -11.16 -21.96
CA LYS A 81 -30.63 -11.84 -23.25
C LYS A 81 -31.80 -12.83 -23.19
N ASP A 82 -31.87 -13.61 -22.11
CA ASP A 82 -32.91 -14.62 -21.94
C ASP A 82 -34.28 -13.95 -21.68
N GLU A 83 -34.33 -12.88 -20.90
CA GLU A 83 -35.54 -12.06 -20.71
C GLU A 83 -36.06 -11.45 -22.02
N LYS A 84 -35.16 -10.88 -22.84
CA LYS A 84 -35.52 -10.35 -24.16
C LYS A 84 -36.08 -11.43 -25.09
N ARG A 85 -35.51 -12.65 -25.05
CA ARG A 85 -35.99 -13.78 -25.86
C ARG A 85 -37.35 -14.31 -25.38
N MET A 86 -37.62 -14.30 -24.08
CA MET A 86 -38.96 -14.62 -23.58
C MET A 86 -39.98 -13.57 -23.99
N ALA A 87 -39.61 -12.28 -23.89
CA ALA A 87 -40.49 -11.16 -24.23
C ALA A 87 -40.80 -11.05 -25.74
N SER A 88 -39.95 -11.59 -26.62
CA SER A 88 -40.19 -11.56 -28.07
C SER A 88 -41.34 -12.45 -28.52
N GLY A 89 -41.82 -13.39 -27.68
CA GLY A 89 -42.90 -14.31 -28.01
C GLY A 89 -42.58 -15.31 -29.12
N THR A 90 -41.32 -15.40 -29.55
CA THR A 90 -40.88 -16.28 -30.64
C THR A 90 -40.49 -17.69 -30.18
N ALA A 91 -40.44 -17.93 -28.87
CA ALA A 91 -40.05 -19.20 -28.28
C ALA A 91 -41.26 -20.13 -28.09
N SER A 92 -41.05 -21.43 -28.24
CA SER A 92 -42.08 -22.44 -27.96
C SER A 92 -42.39 -22.54 -26.45
N PRO A 93 -43.56 -23.07 -26.05
CA PRO A 93 -43.92 -23.21 -24.63
C PRO A 93 -42.88 -23.98 -23.80
N LYS A 94 -42.29 -25.04 -24.37
CA LYS A 94 -41.24 -25.82 -23.72
C LYS A 94 -39.94 -25.02 -23.55
N GLU A 95 -39.56 -24.23 -24.54
CA GLU A 95 -38.39 -23.35 -24.45
C GLU A 95 -38.62 -22.23 -23.43
N LEU A 96 -39.83 -21.69 -23.34
CA LEU A 96 -40.19 -20.68 -22.34
C LEU A 96 -40.10 -21.24 -20.90
N GLU A 97 -40.61 -22.45 -20.67
CA GLU A 97 -40.50 -23.12 -19.37
C GLU A 97 -39.03 -23.36 -18.99
N GLN A 98 -38.21 -23.85 -19.94
CA GLN A 98 -36.79 -24.04 -19.71
C GLN A 98 -36.07 -22.71 -19.40
N MET A 99 -36.35 -21.64 -20.16
CA MET A 99 -35.76 -20.32 -19.92
C MET A 99 -36.16 -19.74 -18.56
N GLN A 100 -37.39 -19.96 -18.08
CA GLN A 100 -37.80 -19.53 -16.75
C GLN A 100 -37.00 -20.23 -15.64
N HIS A 101 -36.75 -21.53 -15.76
CA HIS A 101 -35.91 -22.27 -14.81
C HIS A 101 -34.44 -21.82 -14.85
N GLU A 102 -33.90 -21.58 -16.04
CA GLU A 102 -32.55 -21.04 -16.21
C GLU A 102 -32.42 -19.65 -15.59
N LEU A 103 -33.38 -18.75 -15.82
CA LEU A 103 -33.42 -17.41 -15.22
C LEU A 103 -33.48 -17.45 -13.69
N ALA A 104 -34.26 -18.36 -13.10
CA ALA A 104 -34.29 -18.52 -11.64
C ALA A 104 -32.90 -18.91 -11.09
N SER A 105 -32.21 -19.80 -11.78
CA SER A 105 -30.85 -20.24 -11.42
C SER A 105 -29.82 -19.12 -11.60
N LEU A 106 -29.91 -18.36 -12.71
CA LEU A 106 -29.04 -17.22 -12.98
C LEU A 106 -29.23 -16.08 -11.98
N ASN A 107 -30.47 -15.77 -11.59
CA ASN A 107 -30.74 -14.76 -10.57
C ASN A 107 -30.15 -15.15 -9.21
N LYS A 108 -30.26 -16.43 -8.82
CA LYS A 108 -29.58 -16.94 -7.62
C LYS A 108 -28.07 -16.76 -7.72
N ARG A 109 -27.48 -17.12 -8.86
CA ARG A 109 -26.04 -16.96 -9.10
C ARG A 109 -25.60 -15.49 -9.08
N ARG A 110 -26.43 -14.58 -9.62
CA ARG A 110 -26.17 -13.13 -9.58
C ARG A 110 -26.07 -12.66 -8.13
N SER A 111 -27.04 -13.02 -7.29
CA SER A 111 -27.02 -12.64 -5.87
C SER A 111 -25.81 -13.19 -5.11
N GLU A 112 -25.40 -14.43 -5.39
CA GLU A 112 -24.16 -14.99 -4.81
C GLU A 112 -22.91 -14.21 -5.26
N LEU A 113 -22.84 -13.79 -6.53
CA LEU A 113 -21.70 -13.02 -7.04
C LEU A 113 -21.70 -11.57 -6.51
N GLU A 114 -22.85 -10.93 -6.39
CA GLU A 114 -23.00 -9.59 -5.81
C GLU A 114 -22.59 -9.58 -4.32
N GLU A 115 -22.86 -10.66 -3.58
CA GLU A 115 -22.40 -10.79 -2.19
C GLU A 115 -20.87 -10.89 -2.11
N ILE A 116 -20.26 -11.68 -3.00
CA ILE A 116 -18.79 -11.77 -3.11
C ILE A 116 -18.18 -10.43 -3.51
N GLU A 117 -18.75 -9.74 -4.50
CA GLU A 117 -18.30 -8.42 -4.93
C GLU A 117 -18.30 -7.43 -3.75
N LEU A 118 -19.38 -7.41 -2.97
CA LEU A 118 -19.51 -6.54 -1.81
C LEU A 118 -18.49 -6.88 -0.71
N GLU A 119 -18.20 -8.16 -0.48
CA GLU A 119 -17.13 -8.58 0.44
C GLU A 119 -15.75 -8.07 -0.02
N VAL A 120 -15.45 -8.16 -1.32
CA VAL A 120 -14.20 -7.64 -1.89
C VAL A 120 -14.15 -6.12 -1.77
N MET A 121 -15.25 -5.40 -2.00
CA MET A 121 -15.32 -3.95 -1.78
C MET A 121 -15.02 -3.57 -0.32
N VAL A 122 -15.58 -4.30 0.64
CA VAL A 122 -15.28 -4.07 2.08
C VAL A 122 -13.80 -4.28 2.37
N ARG A 123 -13.14 -5.24 1.72
CA ARG A 123 -11.68 -5.44 1.84
C ARG A 123 -10.89 -4.29 1.22
N VAL A 124 -11.35 -3.71 0.10
CA VAL A 124 -10.74 -2.51 -0.50
C VAL A 124 -10.83 -1.32 0.47
N ASP A 125 -11.98 -1.10 1.09
CA ASP A 125 -12.16 -0.02 2.06
C ASP A 125 -11.23 -0.21 3.28
N GLY A 126 -11.14 -1.45 3.78
CA GLY A 126 -10.26 -1.78 4.91
C GLY A 126 -8.77 -1.55 4.61
N ILE A 127 -8.30 -1.88 3.41
CA ILE A 127 -6.89 -1.62 3.04
C ILE A 127 -6.65 -0.12 2.83
N ASP A 128 -7.63 0.64 2.35
CA ASP A 128 -7.53 2.08 2.20
C ASP A 128 -7.41 2.81 3.54
N ASP A 129 -8.18 2.40 4.55
CA ASP A 129 -8.04 2.92 5.91
C ASP A 129 -6.67 2.57 6.52
N ARG A 130 -6.15 1.37 6.24
CA ARG A 130 -4.80 0.96 6.67
C ARG A 130 -3.72 1.81 6.00
N ILE A 131 -3.78 2.01 4.68
CA ILE A 131 -2.82 2.86 3.94
C ILE A 131 -2.85 4.29 4.50
N LYS A 132 -4.04 4.84 4.73
CA LYS A 132 -4.21 6.18 5.28
C LYS A 132 -3.58 6.32 6.66
N SER A 133 -3.79 5.33 7.54
CA SER A 133 -3.23 5.31 8.89
C SER A 133 -1.70 5.23 8.87
N LEU A 134 -1.14 4.31 8.07
CA LEU A 134 0.32 4.14 7.93
C LEU A 134 0.98 5.36 7.27
N SER A 135 0.33 5.99 6.30
CA SER A 135 0.83 7.21 5.67
C SER A 135 0.86 8.37 6.65
N ALA A 136 -0.18 8.50 7.49
CA ALA A 136 -0.20 9.51 8.55
C ALA A 136 0.89 9.28 9.61
N GLU A 137 1.21 8.02 9.92
CA GLU A 137 2.33 7.68 10.82
C GLU A 137 3.70 7.97 10.19
N ARG A 138 3.87 7.71 8.88
CA ARG A 138 5.12 8.00 8.17
C ARG A 138 5.41 9.50 8.08
N ASP A 139 4.36 10.30 7.91
CA ASP A 139 4.48 11.75 7.69
C ASP A 139 4.56 12.57 9.00
N GLN A 140 4.60 11.90 10.17
CA GLN A 140 4.87 12.49 11.48
C GLN A 140 6.38 12.59 11.77
#